data_AF-A0A953ADR5-F1
#
_entry.id   AF-A0A953ADR5-F1
#
_cell.length_a   1.000
_cell.length_b   1.000
_cell.length_c   1.000
_cell.angle_alpha   90.00
_cell.angle_beta   90.00
_cell.angle_gamma   90.00
#
_symmetry.space_group_name_H-M   'P 1'
#
loop_
_entity.id
_entity.type
_entity.pdbx_description
1 polymer ?
#
loop_
_entity_poly.entity_id
_entity_poly.type
_entity_poly.pdbx_seq_one_letter_code
_entity_poly.pdbx_strand_id
1 'polypeptide(L)'
;MQPVAGLALGATLYAAAAGRWPRPRRPEAHERRVLAAAMTTAALEELLWRGAALRLLRRRGPGFALAATSVAFAAAHLPRSRGRAVATHAALAAALGAVSLAPGGLAVAVLAHATYDALVLLEERPP
;
A
#
# COMPACT_ATOMS: atom_id res chain seq x y z
N MET A 1 -0.53 19.31 -1.68
CA MET A 1 -0.57 18.65 -0.35
C MET A 1 -0.70 17.13 -0.42
N GLN A 2 -1.51 16.57 -1.33
CA GLN A 2 -1.70 15.12 -1.47
C GLN A 2 -0.42 14.28 -1.71
N PRO A 3 0.58 14.72 -2.49
CA PRO A 3 1.78 13.89 -2.68
C PRO A 3 2.58 13.71 -1.40
N VAL A 4 2.77 14.78 -0.62
CA VAL A 4 3.47 14.73 0.67
C VAL A 4 2.76 13.80 1.66
N ALA A 5 1.43 13.87 1.72
CA ALA A 5 0.64 13.00 2.59
C ALA A 5 0.78 11.51 2.21
N GLY A 6 0.78 11.19 0.91
CA GLY A 6 0.98 9.82 0.44
C GLY A 6 2.37 9.29 0.79
N LEU A 7 3.41 10.06 0.48
CA LEU A 7 4.80 9.69 0.81
C LEU A 7 5.00 9.48 2.32
N ALA A 8 4.49 10.40 3.14
CA ALA A 8 4.60 10.32 4.59
C ALA A 8 3.86 9.10 5.17
N LEU A 9 2.65 8.83 4.68
CA LEU A 9 1.87 7.67 5.09
C LEU A 9 2.59 6.36 4.71
N GLY A 10 3.10 6.26 3.49
CA GLY A 10 3.84 5.09 3.04
C GLY A 10 5.11 4.83 3.87
N ALA A 11 5.88 5.88 4.16
CA ALA A 11 7.07 5.78 5.01
C ALA A 11 6.71 5.37 6.45
N THR A 12 5.61 5.88 6.99
CA THR A 12 5.13 5.52 8.33
C THR A 12 4.68 4.07 8.39
N LEU A 13 3.94 3.60 7.38
CA LEU A 13 3.49 2.21 7.26
C LEU A 13 4.69 1.26 7.15
N TYR A 14 5.71 1.63 6.37
CA TYR A 14 6.95 0.88 6.30
C TYR A 14 7.64 0.84 7.67
N ALA A 15 7.79 1.98 8.33
CA ALA A 15 8.48 2.05 9.61
C ALA A 15 7.76 1.23 10.70
N ALA A 16 6.43 1.25 10.71
CA ALA A 16 5.62 0.42 11.60
C ALA A 16 5.79 -1.08 11.32
N ALA A 17 5.83 -1.48 10.06
CA ALA A 17 6.01 -2.88 9.67
C ALA A 17 7.45 -3.39 9.92
N ALA A 18 8.45 -2.57 9.61
CA ALA A 18 9.86 -2.92 9.67
C ALA A 18 10.51 -2.66 11.05
N GLY A 19 9.81 -1.99 11.96
CA GLY A 19 10.31 -1.58 13.28
C GLY A 19 11.43 -0.54 13.24
N ARG A 20 11.63 0.15 12.10
CA ARG A 20 12.72 1.12 11.88
C ARG A 20 12.38 2.14 10.81
N TRP A 21 12.92 3.35 10.92
CA TRP A 21 12.81 4.34 9.84
C TRP A 21 13.68 3.96 8.62
N PRO A 22 13.21 4.23 7.39
CA PRO A 22 13.98 4.02 6.17
C PRO A 22 15.22 4.92 6.14
N ARG A 23 16.31 4.40 5.59
CA ARG A 23 17.56 5.12 5.43
C ARG A 23 17.61 5.76 4.03
N PRO A 24 18.01 7.04 3.93
CA PRO A 24 18.13 7.68 2.63
C PRO A 24 19.26 7.02 1.82
N ARG A 25 18.90 6.41 0.68
CA ARG A 25 19.86 5.89 -0.30
C ARG A 25 19.41 6.19 -1.72
N ARG A 26 20.38 6.30 -2.64
CA ARG A 26 20.08 6.48 -4.08
C ARG A 26 19.91 5.11 -4.73
N PRO A 27 18.82 4.88 -5.49
CA PRO A 27 18.62 3.60 -6.17
C PRO A 27 19.54 3.49 -7.38
N GLU A 28 20.05 2.29 -7.60
CA GLU A 28 20.82 1.92 -8.79
C GLU A 28 19.94 1.86 -10.04
N ALA A 29 20.56 1.79 -11.24
CA ALA A 29 19.83 1.77 -12.51
C ALA A 29 18.84 0.61 -12.63
N HIS A 30 19.21 -0.57 -12.14
CA HIS A 30 18.37 -1.75 -12.16
C HIS A 30 17.20 -1.65 -11.16
N GLU A 31 17.44 -1.08 -9.97
CA GLU A 31 16.42 -0.80 -8.96
C GLU A 31 15.37 0.18 -9.47
N ARG A 32 15.77 1.20 -10.22
CA ARG A 32 14.82 2.15 -10.82
C ARG A 32 13.76 1.48 -11.69
N ARG A 33 14.12 0.43 -12.44
CA ARG A 33 13.16 -0.34 -13.26
C ARG A 33 12.20 -1.14 -12.39
N VAL A 34 12.72 -1.77 -11.34
CA VAL A 34 11.92 -2.55 -10.38
C VAL A 34 10.96 -1.63 -9.62
N LEU A 35 11.44 -0.47 -9.19
CA LEU A 35 10.62 0.57 -8.56
C LEU A 35 9.51 1.05 -9.50
N ALA A 36 9.82 1.33 -10.76
CA ALA A 36 8.80 1.73 -11.74
C ALA A 36 7.70 0.66 -11.89
N ALA A 37 8.10 -0.61 -12.01
CA ALA A 37 7.15 -1.72 -12.06
C ALA A 37 6.30 -1.82 -10.78
N ALA A 38 6.92 -1.72 -9.60
CA ALA A 38 6.23 -1.75 -8.32
C ALA A 38 5.23 -0.59 -8.18
N MET A 39 5.61 0.62 -8.60
CA MET A 39 4.73 1.79 -8.62
C MET A 39 3.52 1.56 -9.55
N THR A 40 3.73 0.97 -10.72
CA THR A 40 2.62 0.62 -11.63
C THR A 40 1.71 -0.43 -11.01
N THR A 41 2.27 -1.49 -10.41
CA THR A 41 1.49 -2.53 -9.73
C THR A 41 0.68 -1.93 -8.58
N ALA A 42 1.29 -1.15 -7.68
CA ALA A 42 0.60 -0.48 -6.58
C ALA A 42 -0.54 0.41 -7.08
N ALA A 43 -0.33 1.17 -8.16
CA ALA A 43 -1.38 2.00 -8.75
C ALA A 43 -2.56 1.16 -9.26
N LEU A 44 -2.29 0.06 -9.98
CA LEU A 44 -3.33 -0.83 -10.49
C LEU A 44 -4.10 -1.52 -9.35
N GLU A 45 -3.40 -1.95 -8.30
CA GLU A 45 -4.03 -2.54 -7.13
C GLU A 45 -4.94 -1.54 -6.42
N GLU A 46 -4.48 -0.31 -6.18
CA GLU A 46 -5.32 0.70 -5.53
C GLU A 46 -6.51 1.11 -6.39
N LEU A 47 -6.35 1.20 -7.71
CA LEU A 47 -7.47 1.44 -8.63
C LEU A 47 -8.52 0.32 -8.54
N LEU A 48 -8.09 -0.94 -8.48
CA LEU A 48 -8.99 -2.08 -8.34
C LEU A 48 -9.67 -2.10 -6.96
N TRP A 49 -8.88 -2.04 -5.89
CA TRP A 49 -9.39 -2.26 -4.54
C TRP A 49 -10.09 -1.03 -3.97
N ARG A 50 -9.50 0.17 -4.10
CA ARG A 50 -10.02 1.41 -3.49
C ARG A 50 -10.87 2.19 -4.48
N GLY A 51 -10.47 2.17 -5.76
CA GLY A 51 -11.22 2.76 -6.85
C GLY A 51 -12.51 1.99 -7.15
N ALA A 52 -12.45 0.68 -7.42
CA ALA A 52 -13.64 -0.07 -7.82
C ALA A 52 -14.31 -0.80 -6.64
N ALA A 53 -13.61 -1.74 -5.97
CA ALA A 53 -14.23 -2.63 -4.99
C ALA A 53 -14.78 -1.90 -3.76
N LEU A 54 -14.00 -0.99 -3.17
CA LEU A 54 -14.43 -0.19 -2.02
C LEU A 54 -15.65 0.66 -2.38
N ARG A 55 -15.63 1.37 -3.52
CA ARG A 55 -16.76 2.20 -3.98
C ARG A 55 -18.01 1.36 -4.24
N LEU A 56 -17.86 0.18 -4.83
CA LEU A 56 -18.97 -0.75 -5.06
C LEU A 56 -19.61 -1.20 -3.74
N LEU A 57 -18.78 -1.51 -2.73
CA LEU A 57 -19.25 -2.01 -1.44
C LEU A 57 -19.74 -0.91 -0.50
N ARG A 58 -19.37 0.36 -0.72
CA ARG A 58 -19.81 1.51 0.10
C ARG A 58 -21.33 1.64 0.21
N ARG A 59 -22.09 1.15 -0.78
CA ARG A 59 -23.57 1.09 -0.72
C ARG A 59 -24.11 0.22 0.42
N ARG A 60 -23.29 -0.68 0.98
CA ARG A 60 -23.60 -1.52 2.14
C ARG A 60 -23.06 -0.95 3.46
N GLY A 61 -22.56 0.28 3.44
CA GLY A 61 -21.96 0.96 4.59
C GLY A 61 -20.43 1.06 4.48
N PRO A 62 -19.83 2.19 4.91
CA PRO A 62 -18.40 2.44 4.78
C PRO A 62 -17.55 1.48 5.63
N GLY A 63 -18.00 1.14 6.84
CA GLY A 63 -17.29 0.20 7.73
C GLY A 63 -17.24 -1.22 7.16
N PHE A 64 -18.38 -1.72 6.65
CA PHE A 64 -18.43 -3.01 5.97
C PHE A 64 -17.53 -3.02 4.72
N ALA A 65 -17.61 -1.98 3.89
CA ALA A 65 -16.79 -1.87 2.69
C ALA A 65 -15.29 -1.90 3.02
N LEU A 66 -14.87 -1.16 4.04
CA LEU A 66 -13.48 -1.15 4.50
C LEU A 66 -13.06 -2.53 4.98
N ALA A 67 -13.80 -3.13 5.91
CA ALA A 67 -13.47 -4.45 6.45
C ALA A 67 -13.40 -5.53 5.37
N ALA A 68 -14.41 -5.60 4.50
CA ALA A 68 -14.48 -6.60 3.43
C ALA A 68 -13.34 -6.44 2.41
N THR A 69 -13.04 -5.21 1.98
CA THR A 69 -11.94 -4.99 1.02
C THR A 69 -10.57 -5.19 1.64
N SER A 70 -10.37 -4.83 2.92
CA SER A 70 -9.10 -5.07 3.62
C SER A 70 -8.82 -6.57 3.80
N VAL A 71 -9.84 -7.35 4.18
CA VAL A 71 -9.72 -8.82 4.32
C VAL A 71 -9.45 -9.46 2.96
N ALA A 72 -10.20 -9.09 1.92
CA ALA A 72 -10.02 -9.63 0.58
C ALA A 72 -8.64 -9.28 -0.01
N PHE A 73 -8.16 -8.05 0.21
CA PHE A 73 -6.81 -7.63 -0.19
C PHE A 73 -5.73 -8.48 0.50
N ALA A 74 -5.81 -8.64 1.82
CA ALA A 74 -4.86 -9.45 2.57
C ALA A 74 -4.90 -10.92 2.14
N ALA A 75 -6.08 -11.46 1.87
CA ALA A 75 -6.25 -12.83 1.38
C ALA A 75 -5.63 -13.04 -0.01
N ALA A 76 -5.73 -12.06 -0.92
CA ALA A 76 -5.09 -12.12 -2.24
C ALA A 76 -3.54 -12.21 -2.17
N HIS A 77 -2.96 -11.81 -1.03
CA HIS A 77 -1.52 -11.82 -0.77
C HIS A 77 -1.04 -13.04 0.04
N LEU A 78 -1.94 -13.91 0.51
CA LEU A 78 -1.61 -15.14 1.24
C LEU A 78 -0.62 -16.05 0.49
N PRO A 79 -0.79 -16.36 -0.81
CA PRO A 79 0.09 -17.29 -1.51
C PRO A 79 1.53 -16.79 -1.62
N ARG A 80 1.72 -15.47 -1.72
CA ARG A 80 3.03 -14.83 -1.89
C ARG A 80 3.77 -14.63 -0.58
N SER A 81 3.05 -14.48 0.53
CA SER A 81 3.62 -14.11 1.83
C SER A 81 3.95 -15.30 2.76
N ARG A 82 3.75 -16.55 2.31
CA ARG A 82 3.91 -17.77 3.14
C ARG A 82 3.24 -17.66 4.52
N GLY A 83 2.10 -16.96 4.59
CA GLY A 83 1.31 -16.75 5.82
C GLY A 83 1.87 -15.76 6.84
N ARG A 84 3.14 -15.34 6.76
CA ARG A 84 3.78 -14.50 7.81
C ARG A 84 3.44 -13.02 7.73
N ALA A 85 2.92 -12.52 6.61
CA ALA A 85 2.66 -11.09 6.41
C ALA A 85 1.17 -10.71 6.36
N VAL A 86 0.25 -11.62 6.69
CA VAL A 86 -1.21 -11.38 6.54
C VAL A 86 -1.67 -10.21 7.40
N ALA A 87 -1.21 -10.15 8.65
CA ALA A 87 -1.53 -9.04 9.55
C ALA A 87 -1.03 -7.70 9.01
N THR A 88 0.20 -7.66 8.48
CA THR A 88 0.78 -6.48 7.84
C THR A 88 -0.04 -6.04 6.63
N HIS A 89 -0.42 -6.97 5.75
CA HIS A 89 -1.23 -6.66 4.56
C HIS A 89 -2.64 -6.19 4.95
N ALA A 90 -3.25 -6.77 5.98
CA ALA A 90 -4.55 -6.33 6.48
C ALA A 90 -4.48 -4.91 7.08
N ALA A 91 -3.45 -4.62 7.89
CA ALA A 91 -3.22 -3.30 8.47
C ALA A 91 -2.93 -2.24 7.40
N LEU A 92 -2.05 -2.56 6.44
CA LEU A 92 -1.79 -1.74 5.27
C LEU A 92 -3.09 -1.48 4.52
N ALA A 93 -3.86 -2.54 4.28
CA ALA A 93 -5.07 -2.43 3.48
C ALA A 93 -6.15 -1.58 4.15
N ALA A 94 -6.27 -1.67 5.48
CA ALA A 94 -7.17 -0.85 6.27
C ALA A 94 -6.76 0.63 6.23
N ALA A 95 -5.46 0.94 6.39
CA ALA A 95 -4.98 2.32 6.32
C ALA A 95 -5.22 2.96 4.96
N LEU A 96 -4.89 2.25 3.87
CA LEU A 96 -5.11 2.71 2.49
C LEU A 96 -6.60 2.83 2.14
N GLY A 97 -7.42 1.90 2.63
CA GLY A 97 -8.87 1.97 2.49
C GLY A 97 -9.49 3.16 3.21
N ALA A 98 -9.05 3.43 4.45
CA ALA A 98 -9.55 4.53 5.26
C ALA A 98 -9.23 5.89 4.62
N VAL A 99 -7.99 6.10 4.17
CA VAL A 99 -7.62 7.36 3.51
C VAL A 99 -8.37 7.55 2.18
N SER A 100 -8.67 6.47 1.46
CA SER A 100 -9.40 6.50 0.20
C SER A 100 -10.87 6.91 0.31
N LEU A 101 -11.43 6.94 1.53
CA LEU A 101 -12.79 7.45 1.75
C LEU A 101 -12.87 8.97 1.66
N ALA A 102 -11.75 9.68 1.85
CA ALA A 102 -11.68 11.13 1.75
C ALA A 102 -11.62 11.61 0.28
N PRO A 103 -12.06 12.85 -0.03
CA PRO A 103 -11.88 13.45 -1.36
C PRO A 103 -10.42 13.44 -1.81
N GLY A 104 -10.16 12.86 -2.99
CA GLY A 104 -8.81 12.66 -3.53
C GLY A 104 -7.93 11.67 -2.76
N GLY A 105 -8.50 10.94 -1.80
CA GLY A 105 -7.80 9.94 -0.99
C GLY A 105 -7.21 8.78 -1.80
N LEU A 106 -7.77 8.48 -2.97
CA LEU A 106 -7.23 7.45 -3.87
C LEU A 106 -5.80 7.77 -4.32
N ALA A 107 -5.51 9.04 -4.66
CA ALA A 107 -4.16 9.44 -5.05
C ALA A 107 -3.19 9.31 -3.86
N VAL A 108 -3.65 9.63 -2.66
CA VAL A 108 -2.88 9.45 -1.42
C VAL A 108 -2.59 7.97 -1.17
N ALA A 109 -3.59 7.10 -1.34
CA ALA A 109 -3.42 5.65 -1.18
C ALA A 109 -2.44 5.06 -2.20
N VAL A 110 -2.55 5.43 -3.48
CA VAL A 110 -1.61 5.01 -4.54
C VAL A 110 -0.18 5.38 -4.16
N LEU A 111 0.05 6.63 -3.77
CA LEU A 111 1.39 7.11 -3.43
C LEU A 111 1.92 6.47 -2.14
N ALA A 112 1.06 6.24 -1.15
CA ALA A 112 1.45 5.57 0.09
C ALA A 112 1.83 4.11 -0.16
N HIS A 113 1.04 3.37 -0.92
CA HIS A 113 1.32 1.98 -1.30
C HIS A 113 2.61 1.88 -2.12
N ALA A 114 2.74 2.70 -3.16
CA ALA A 114 3.94 2.76 -3.98
C ALA A 114 5.20 3.09 -3.16
N THR A 115 5.08 3.97 -2.17
CA THR A 115 6.19 4.34 -1.27
C THR A 115 6.54 3.19 -0.33
N TYR A 116 5.54 2.53 0.25
CA TYR A 116 5.74 1.35 1.09
C TYR A 116 6.51 0.26 0.32
N ASP A 117 6.05 -0.10 -0.87
CA ASP A 117 6.68 -1.12 -1.71
C ASP A 117 8.10 -0.72 -2.12
N ALA A 118 8.30 0.55 -2.50
CA ALA A 118 9.62 1.06 -2.83
C ALA A 118 10.59 0.90 -1.66
N LEU A 119 10.17 1.22 -0.44
CA LEU A 119 11.00 1.09 0.76
C LEU A 119 11.29 -0.38 1.09
N VAL A 120 10.28 -1.26 1.04
CA VAL A 120 10.46 -2.71 1.23
C VAL A 120 11.49 -3.25 0.22
N LEU A 121 11.34 -2.95 -1.07
CA LEU A 121 12.24 -3.41 -2.12
C LEU A 121 13.67 -2.88 -1.96
N LEU A 122 13.81 -1.64 -1.48
CA LEU A 122 15.12 -1.02 -1.28
C LEU A 122 15.80 -1.45 0.03
N GLU A 123 15.07 -1.85 1.06
CA GLU A 123 15.66 -2.11 2.38
C GLU A 123 15.74 -3.60 2.71
N GLU A 124 14.99 -4.47 2.03
CA GLU A 124 14.95 -5.91 2.31
C GLU A 124 15.72 -6.77 1.29
N ARG A 125 16.34 -6.17 0.28
CA ARG A 125 17.26 -6.91 -0.60
C ARG A 125 18.56 -7.24 0.15
N PRO A 126 19.00 -8.51 0.21
CA PRO A 126 20.36 -8.82 0.63
C PRO A 126 21.36 -8.20 -0.37
N PRO A 127 22.56 -7.82 0.09
CA PRO A 127 23.63 -7.30 -0.76
C PRO A 127 24.03 -8.26 -1.87
#